data_AF-F3GFH3-F1
#
_entry.id   AF-F3GFH3-F1
#
_cell.length_a   1.000
_cell.length_b   1.000
_cell.length_c   1.000
_cell.angle_alpha   90.00
_cell.angle_beta   90.00
_cell.angle_gamma   90.00
#
_symmetry.space_group_name_H-M   'P 1'
#
loop_
_entity.id
_entity.type
_entity.pdbx_description
1 polymer ?
#
loop_
_entity_poly.entity_id
_entity_poly.type
_entity_poly.pdbx_seq_one_letter_code
_entity_poly.pdbx_strand_id
1 'polypeptide(L)'
;MYQPLVKYVAIEADGCTEVRAQTFFEKQDSHAFSLFQRIGLRYLMLDALIAFNSNISHLAQAFFTNTLVEDGWSGKNANQLLAQVGWERRMYTTWCLMDDSERTAAKELDYDVLQNFWPNLDFIADGFSDQAERSACDLPASVH
;
A
#
# COMPACT_ATOMS: atom_id res chain seq x y z
N MET A 1 -6.08 -13.61 -18.00
CA MET A 1 -5.48 -13.89 -16.68
C MET A 1 -4.90 -12.56 -16.21
N TYR A 2 -5.39 -11.98 -15.11
CA TYR A 2 -4.89 -10.70 -14.64
C TYR A 2 -3.54 -10.92 -13.93
N GLN A 3 -2.49 -10.24 -14.40
CA GLN A 3 -1.17 -10.34 -13.81
C GLN A 3 -1.07 -9.37 -12.62
N PRO A 4 -0.60 -9.79 -11.44
CA PRO A 4 -0.41 -8.86 -10.32
C PRO A 4 0.70 -7.85 -10.65
N LEU A 5 0.52 -6.60 -10.20
CA LEU A 5 1.48 -5.50 -10.45
C LEU A 5 2.86 -5.76 -9.81
N VAL A 6 2.90 -6.51 -8.72
CA VAL A 6 4.13 -6.92 -8.03
C VAL A 6 4.11 -8.43 -7.84
N LYS A 7 5.23 -9.09 -8.15
CA LYS A 7 5.43 -10.51 -7.89
C LYS A 7 6.85 -10.74 -7.37
N TYR A 8 7.02 -11.61 -6.39
CA TYR A 8 8.35 -12.07 -5.99
C TYR A 8 8.68 -13.41 -6.64
N VAL A 9 9.93 -13.57 -7.04
CA VAL A 9 10.48 -14.81 -7.60
C VAL A 9 11.80 -15.16 -6.91
N ALA A 10 12.04 -16.45 -6.72
CA ALA A 10 13.36 -16.96 -6.35
C ALA A 10 14.19 -17.15 -7.61
N ILE A 11 15.41 -16.65 -7.60
CA ILE A 11 16.42 -16.86 -8.64
C ILE A 11 17.57 -17.60 -7.96
N GLU A 12 17.89 -18.77 -8.49
CA GLU A 12 19.08 -19.50 -8.05
C GLU A 12 20.26 -19.11 -8.94
N ALA A 13 21.32 -18.59 -8.32
CA ALA A 13 22.57 -18.26 -8.98
C ALA A 13 23.73 -18.60 -8.04
N ASP A 14 24.72 -19.36 -8.53
CA ASP A 14 25.95 -19.69 -7.82
C ASP A 14 25.77 -20.30 -6.42
N GLY A 15 24.71 -21.12 -6.23
CA GLY A 15 24.40 -21.76 -4.95
C GLY A 15 23.74 -20.83 -3.92
N CYS A 16 23.39 -19.60 -4.32
CA CYS A 16 22.61 -18.66 -3.53
C CYS A 16 21.19 -18.53 -4.10
N THR A 17 20.19 -18.48 -3.22
CA THR A 17 18.81 -18.14 -3.60
C THR A 17 18.59 -16.66 -3.34
N GLU A 18 18.42 -15.90 -4.41
CA GLU A 18 18.03 -14.49 -4.33
C GLU A 18 16.52 -14.36 -4.54
N VAL A 19 15.84 -13.56 -3.70
CA VAL A 19 14.44 -13.22 -3.91
C VAL A 19 14.37 -11.84 -4.56
N ARG A 20 13.82 -11.76 -5.77
CA ARG A 20 13.65 -10.48 -6.49
C ARG A 20 12.17 -10.13 -6.66
N ALA A 21 11.86 -8.84 -6.47
CA ALA A 21 10.60 -8.29 -6.91
C ALA A 21 10.62 -8.07 -8.44
N GLN A 22 9.54 -8.46 -9.10
CA GLN A 22 9.23 -8.13 -10.48
C GLN A 22 8.02 -7.20 -10.46
N THR A 23 8.14 -6.07 -11.15
CA THR A 23 7.07 -5.09 -11.32
C THR A 23 6.55 -5.12 -12.75
N PHE A 24 5.24 -4.95 -12.91
CA PHE A 24 4.56 -5.03 -14.20
C PHE A 24 3.68 -3.79 -14.40
N PHE A 25 4.31 -2.62 -14.39
CA PHE A 25 3.61 -1.35 -14.56
C PHE A 25 3.51 -1.04 -16.06
N GLU A 26 2.32 -0.67 -16.51
CA GLU A 26 2.10 -0.21 -17.90
C GLU A 26 2.32 1.30 -18.04
N LYS A 27 2.34 2.00 -16.91
CA LYS A 27 2.37 3.45 -16.76
C LYS A 27 3.59 3.90 -15.97
N GLN A 28 3.82 5.22 -15.95
CA GLN A 28 4.90 5.80 -15.16
C GLN A 28 4.64 5.68 -13.65
N ASP A 29 5.69 5.56 -12.86
CA ASP A 29 5.60 5.38 -11.41
C ASP A 29 5.02 6.60 -10.70
N SER A 30 3.89 6.42 -10.01
CA SER A 30 3.23 7.48 -9.23
C SER A 30 3.73 7.60 -7.78
N HIS A 31 4.43 6.57 -7.27
CA HIS A 31 4.83 6.48 -5.85
C HIS A 31 5.83 7.56 -5.42
N ALA A 32 6.53 8.16 -6.38
CA ALA A 32 7.44 9.27 -6.16
C ALA A 32 6.69 10.61 -5.96
N PHE A 33 5.48 10.73 -6.48
CA PHE A 33 4.70 11.98 -6.50
C PHE A 33 3.60 12.02 -5.43
N SER A 34 3.21 10.88 -4.88
CA SER A 34 2.17 10.81 -3.84
C SER A 34 2.51 9.76 -2.78
N LEU A 35 2.47 10.18 -1.51
CA LEU A 35 2.60 9.27 -0.39
C LEU A 35 1.47 8.22 -0.39
N PHE A 36 0.28 8.60 -0.83
CA PHE A 36 -0.87 7.70 -0.96
C PHE A 36 -0.57 6.57 -1.91
N GLN A 37 -0.04 6.90 -3.08
CA GLN A 37 0.37 5.90 -4.07
C GLN A 37 1.54 5.04 -3.57
N ARG A 38 2.47 5.63 -2.84
CA ARG A 38 3.58 4.88 -2.24
C ARG A 38 3.12 3.85 -1.22
N ILE A 39 2.14 4.17 -0.40
CA ILE A 39 1.56 3.22 0.56
C ILE A 39 0.78 2.12 -0.18
N GLY A 40 0.04 2.46 -1.24
CA GLY A 40 -0.59 1.48 -2.13
C GLY A 40 0.42 0.45 -2.67
N LEU A 41 1.57 0.92 -3.17
CA LEU A 41 2.65 0.06 -3.64
C LEU A 41 3.20 -0.86 -2.53
N ARG A 42 3.35 -0.35 -1.30
CA ARG A 42 3.81 -1.15 -0.16
C ARG A 42 2.83 -2.26 0.21
N TYR A 43 1.53 -2.01 0.11
CA TYR A 43 0.53 -3.08 0.29
C TYR A 43 0.62 -4.14 -0.81
N LEU A 44 0.85 -3.74 -2.08
CA LEU A 44 1.08 -4.71 -3.17
C LEU A 44 2.31 -5.58 -2.89
N MET A 45 3.41 -4.99 -2.41
CA MET A 45 4.62 -5.71 -2.02
C MET A 45 4.38 -6.66 -0.84
N LEU A 46 3.66 -6.21 0.20
CA LEU A 46 3.28 -7.04 1.35
C LEU A 46 2.49 -8.26 0.90
N ASP A 47 1.43 -8.06 0.12
CA ASP A 47 0.58 -9.15 -0.37
C ASP A 47 1.39 -10.09 -1.29
N ALA A 48 2.26 -9.56 -2.14
CA ALA A 48 3.11 -10.36 -3.02
C ALA A 48 4.16 -11.19 -2.26
N LEU A 49 4.74 -10.68 -1.18
CA LEU A 49 5.67 -11.44 -0.33
C LEU A 49 4.95 -12.57 0.42
N ILE A 50 3.78 -12.29 0.99
CA ILE A 50 2.96 -13.30 1.68
C ILE A 50 2.52 -14.38 0.69
N ALA A 51 2.12 -13.99 -0.53
CA ALA A 51 1.74 -14.93 -1.59
C ALA A 51 2.92 -15.75 -2.12
N PHE A 52 4.12 -15.17 -2.16
CA PHE A 52 5.34 -15.88 -2.56
C PHE A 52 5.73 -16.96 -1.55
N ASN A 53 5.69 -16.65 -0.26
CA ASN A 53 5.95 -17.62 0.79
C ASN A 53 5.26 -17.20 2.10
N SER A 54 4.19 -17.90 2.46
CA SER A 54 3.42 -17.60 3.67
C SER A 54 4.21 -17.81 4.98
N ASN A 55 5.26 -18.65 4.98
CA ASN A 55 6.10 -18.88 6.16
C ASN A 55 6.90 -17.63 6.57
N ILE A 56 7.11 -16.69 5.64
CA ILE A 56 7.81 -15.42 5.90
C ILE A 56 6.85 -14.25 6.14
N SER A 57 5.56 -14.52 6.40
CA SER A 57 4.57 -13.45 6.61
C SER A 57 5.01 -12.44 7.68
N HIS A 58 5.57 -12.90 8.80
CA HIS A 58 6.08 -12.01 9.85
C HIS A 58 7.21 -11.08 9.36
N LEU A 59 8.10 -11.57 8.48
CA LEU A 59 9.15 -10.74 7.86
C LEU A 59 8.56 -9.75 6.86
N ALA A 60 7.57 -10.16 6.07
CA ALA A 60 6.87 -9.26 5.14
C ALA A 60 6.16 -8.13 5.88
N GLN A 61 5.51 -8.44 7.01
CA GLN A 61 4.88 -7.44 7.88
C GLN A 61 5.91 -6.50 8.51
N ALA A 62 7.04 -7.03 9.01
CA ALA A 62 8.12 -6.21 9.55
C ALA A 62 8.76 -5.30 8.48
N PHE A 63 8.92 -5.79 7.25
CA PHE A 63 9.40 -4.99 6.12
C PHE A 63 8.41 -3.86 5.81
N PHE A 64 7.11 -4.15 5.76
CA PHE A 64 6.07 -3.15 5.55
C PHE A 64 6.10 -2.04 6.62
N THR A 65 6.17 -2.39 7.91
CA THR A 65 6.17 -1.39 8.99
C THR A 65 7.48 -0.60 9.04
N ASN A 66 8.63 -1.25 8.86
CA ASN A 66 9.93 -0.57 8.87
C ASN A 66 10.04 0.46 7.76
N THR A 67 9.62 0.12 6.54
CA THR A 67 9.66 1.07 5.42
C THR A 67 8.74 2.27 5.67
N LEU A 68 7.58 2.09 6.32
CA LEU A 68 6.71 3.21 6.71
C LEU A 68 7.39 4.13 7.73
N VAL A 69 8.09 3.57 8.71
CA VAL A 69 8.85 4.36 9.69
C VAL A 69 9.99 5.12 9.01
N GLU A 70 10.70 4.51 8.06
CA GLU A 70 11.73 5.18 7.26
C GLU A 70 11.18 6.35 6.44
N ASP A 71 9.91 6.26 6.02
CA ASP A 71 9.19 7.34 5.34
C ASP A 71 8.66 8.43 6.28
N GLY A 72 8.98 8.36 7.58
CA GLY A 72 8.61 9.36 8.59
C GLY A 72 7.32 9.07 9.35
N TRP A 73 6.69 7.91 9.14
CA TRP A 73 5.49 7.53 9.88
C TRP A 73 5.82 7.12 11.31
N SER A 74 4.92 7.44 12.24
CA SER A 74 5.02 6.89 13.60
C SER A 74 4.82 5.37 13.55
N GLY A 75 5.53 4.64 14.43
CA GLY A 75 5.32 3.19 14.56
C GLY A 75 3.86 2.82 14.89
N LYS A 76 3.15 3.70 15.60
CA LYS A 76 1.71 3.55 15.86
C LYS A 76 0.90 3.54 14.57
N ASN A 77 1.12 4.51 13.68
CA ASN A 77 0.40 4.60 12.41
C ASN A 77 0.79 3.45 11.47
N ALA A 78 2.08 3.07 11.43
CA ALA A 78 2.53 1.92 10.64
C ALA A 78 1.84 0.61 11.07
N ASN A 79 1.71 0.37 12.37
CA ASN A 79 0.98 -0.78 12.91
C ASN A 79 -0.52 -0.69 12.63
N GLN A 80 -1.11 0.50 12.70
CA GLN A 80 -2.53 0.71 12.36
C GLN A 80 -2.82 0.39 10.89
N LEU A 81 -1.93 0.78 9.98
CA LEU A 81 -2.00 0.45 8.56
C LEU A 81 -1.85 -1.06 8.34
N LEU A 82 -0.88 -1.69 9.01
CA LEU A 82 -0.65 -3.13 8.89
C LEU A 82 -1.87 -3.96 9.34
N ALA A 83 -2.58 -3.52 10.38
CA ALA A 83 -3.73 -4.23 10.93
C ALA A 83 -4.95 -4.26 10.00
N GLN A 84 -4.96 -3.49 8.89
CA GLN A 84 -6.11 -3.43 8.00
C GLN A 84 -6.20 -4.64 7.07
N VAL A 85 -7.33 -5.33 7.17
CA VAL A 85 -7.69 -6.46 6.31
C VAL A 85 -8.62 -5.98 5.20
N GLY A 86 -8.25 -6.29 3.96
CA GLY A 86 -9.01 -5.91 2.77
C GLY A 86 -8.64 -4.53 2.24
N TRP A 87 -8.68 -4.40 0.92
CA TRP A 87 -8.20 -3.20 0.24
C TRP A 87 -8.99 -1.93 0.54
N GLU A 88 -10.31 -2.04 0.72
CA GLU A 88 -11.16 -0.90 1.08
C GLU A 88 -10.71 -0.28 2.42
N ARG A 89 -10.57 -1.11 3.47
CA ARG A 89 -10.14 -0.64 4.79
C ARG A 89 -8.72 -0.07 4.77
N ARG A 90 -7.82 -0.69 4.00
CA ARG A 90 -6.46 -0.17 3.78
C ARG A 90 -6.50 1.21 3.13
N MET A 91 -7.33 1.40 2.10
CA MET A 91 -7.49 2.67 1.40
C MET A 91 -8.06 3.74 2.32
N TYR A 92 -9.18 3.46 3.01
CA TYR A 92 -9.80 4.42 3.94
C TYR A 92 -8.88 4.79 5.09
N THR A 93 -8.23 3.81 5.73
CA THR A 93 -7.32 4.09 6.85
C THR A 93 -6.13 4.92 6.40
N THR A 94 -5.55 4.61 5.24
CA THR A 94 -4.47 5.41 4.66
C THR A 94 -4.94 6.83 4.38
N TRP A 95 -6.12 6.98 3.78
CA TRP A 95 -6.72 8.28 3.48
C TRP A 95 -6.92 9.14 4.73
N CYS A 96 -7.52 8.55 5.77
CA CYS A 96 -7.81 9.25 7.02
C CYS A 96 -6.55 9.67 7.80
N LEU A 97 -5.45 8.93 7.64
CA LEU A 97 -4.18 9.26 8.25
C LEU A 97 -3.39 10.34 7.51
N MET A 98 -3.77 10.66 6.28
CA MET A 98 -3.15 11.73 5.48
C MET A 98 -3.74 13.09 5.79
N ASP A 99 -2.92 14.12 5.61
CA ASP A 99 -3.40 15.50 5.62
C ASP A 99 -4.05 15.91 4.29
N ASP A 100 -4.71 17.07 4.28
CA ASP A 100 -5.42 17.57 3.10
C ASP A 100 -4.50 17.83 1.91
N SER A 101 -3.23 18.17 2.16
CA SER A 101 -2.25 18.42 1.08
C SER A 101 -1.86 17.12 0.38
N GLU A 102 -1.64 16.05 1.14
CA GLU A 102 -1.32 14.72 0.62
C GLU A 102 -2.51 14.11 -0.12
N ARG A 103 -3.72 14.27 0.42
CA ARG A 103 -4.99 13.86 -0.22
C ARG A 103 -5.20 14.59 -1.55
N THR A 104 -4.96 15.90 -1.58
CA THR A 104 -5.08 16.72 -2.78
C THR A 104 -4.05 16.29 -3.83
N ALA A 105 -2.78 16.14 -3.44
CA ALA A 105 -1.72 15.68 -4.32
C ALA A 105 -2.04 14.30 -4.94
N ALA A 106 -2.65 13.39 -4.17
CA ALA A 106 -3.08 12.09 -4.68
C ALA A 106 -4.23 12.20 -5.72
N LYS A 107 -5.17 13.12 -5.54
CA LYS A 107 -6.30 13.34 -6.47
C LYS A 107 -5.89 14.02 -7.76
N GLU A 108 -4.90 14.91 -7.71
CA GLU A 108 -4.46 15.72 -8.85
C GLU A 108 -3.49 14.98 -9.80
N LEU A 109 -3.06 13.76 -9.45
CA LEU A 109 -2.24 12.95 -10.36
C LEU A 109 -3.01 12.55 -11.62
N ASP A 110 -2.34 12.64 -12.77
CA ASP A 110 -2.87 12.15 -14.05
C ASP A 110 -2.72 10.62 -14.13
N TYR A 111 -3.76 9.90 -13.73
CA TYR A 111 -3.79 8.44 -13.78
C TYR A 111 -3.98 7.86 -15.19
N ASP A 112 -4.13 8.67 -16.23
CA ASP A 112 -4.02 8.18 -17.61
C ASP A 112 -2.54 7.90 -17.94
N VAL A 113 -1.62 8.68 -17.38
CA VAL A 113 -0.16 8.57 -17.57
C VAL A 113 0.55 7.84 -16.43
N LEU A 114 0.07 8.01 -15.20
CA LEU A 114 0.67 7.49 -13.98
C LEU A 114 -0.04 6.23 -13.48
N GLN A 115 0.74 5.28 -12.95
CA GLN A 115 0.23 4.02 -12.42
C GLN A 115 -0.57 4.25 -11.14
N ASN A 116 -1.77 3.67 -11.05
CA ASN A 116 -2.47 3.54 -9.78
C ASN A 116 -2.02 2.26 -9.07
N PHE A 117 -1.67 2.35 -7.78
CA PHE A 117 -1.31 1.21 -6.94
C PHE A 117 -2.43 0.76 -6.00
N TRP A 118 -3.58 1.42 -6.07
CA TRP A 118 -4.82 0.98 -5.43
C TRP A 118 -5.66 0.12 -6.38
N PRO A 119 -6.63 -0.66 -5.87
CA PRO A 119 -7.45 -1.51 -6.75
C PRO A 119 -8.30 -0.74 -7.75
N ASN A 120 -8.65 0.51 -7.44
CA ASN A 120 -9.49 1.39 -8.25
C ASN A 120 -9.17 2.87 -7.94
N LEU A 121 -9.87 3.78 -8.61
CA LEU A 121 -9.74 5.23 -8.45
C LEU A 121 -10.86 5.83 -7.58
N ASP A 122 -11.50 5.03 -6.73
CA ASP A 122 -12.65 5.48 -5.91
C ASP A 122 -12.27 6.68 -5.02
N PHE A 123 -11.00 6.77 -4.61
CA PHE A 123 -10.46 7.89 -3.83
C PHE A 123 -10.54 9.27 -4.51
N ILE A 124 -10.78 9.30 -5.84
CA ILE A 124 -10.99 10.54 -6.60
C ILE A 124 -12.45 10.96 -6.57
N ALA A 125 -13.38 10.03 -6.35
CA ALA A 125 -14.80 10.30 -6.42
C ALA A 125 -15.27 11.32 -5.37
N ASP A 126 -16.28 12.11 -5.74
CA ASP A 126 -16.95 13.01 -4.82
C ASP A 126 -17.57 12.22 -3.66
N GLY A 127 -17.39 12.71 -2.43
CA GLY A 127 -17.90 12.06 -1.21
C GLY A 127 -17.05 10.90 -0.69
N PHE A 128 -15.97 10.49 -1.37
CA PHE A 128 -15.07 9.46 -0.86
C PHE A 128 -14.48 9.85 0.50
N SER A 129 -14.04 11.09 0.66
CA SER A 129 -13.45 11.56 1.91
C SER A 129 -14.44 11.45 3.08
N ASP A 130 -15.69 11.86 2.88
CA ASP A 130 -16.76 11.71 3.87
C ASP A 130 -17.05 10.24 4.19
N GLN A 131 -16.94 9.34 3.21
CA GLN A 131 -17.13 7.91 3.40
C GLN A 131 -15.98 7.27 4.18
N ALA A 132 -14.74 7.63 3.85
CA ALA A 132 -13.54 7.14 4.51
C ALA A 132 -13.53 7.59 5.99
N GLU A 133 -13.88 8.85 6.26
CA GLU A 133 -13.92 9.41 7.62
C GLU A 133 -15.01 8.76 8.48
N ARG A 134 -16.21 8.56 7.92
CA ARG A 134 -17.28 7.80 8.60
C ARG A 134 -16.84 6.37 8.92
N SER A 135 -16.19 5.71 7.98
CA SER A 135 -15.70 4.33 8.14
C SER A 135 -14.57 4.22 9.17
N ALA A 136 -13.74 5.26 9.30
CA ALA A 136 -12.68 5.32 10.31
C ALA A 136 -13.24 5.57 11.72
N CYS A 137 -14.36 6.29 11.87
CA CYS A 137 -15.05 6.44 13.15
C CYS A 137 -15.65 5.13 13.69
N ASP A 138 -15.99 4.18 12.81
CA ASP A 138 -16.52 2.87 13.17
C ASP A 138 -15.41 1.84 13.51
N LEU A 139 -14.13 2.21 13.41
CA LEU A 139 -13.04 1.35 13.84
C LEU A 139 -13.02 1.30 15.37
N PRO A 140 -13.22 0.11 16.00
CA PRO A 140 -13.11 0.01 17.45
C PRO A 140 -11.72 0.49 17.85
N ALA A 141 -11.65 1.41 18.81
CA ALA A 141 -10.40 1.78 19.45
C ALA A 141 -9.71 0.48 19.89
N SER A 142 -8.60 0.16 19.23
CA SER A 142 -7.84 -1.07 19.46
C SER A 142 -7.71 -1.30 20.97
N VAL A 143 -8.31 -2.38 21.47
CA VAL A 143 -8.20 -2.77 22.87
C VAL A 143 -6.71 -3.02 23.16
N HIS A 144 -6.20 -2.27 24.13
CA HIS A 144 -4.85 -2.38 24.67
C HIS A 144 -4.56 -3.76 25.25
#